data_AF-A0A7L9BPE8-F1
#
_entry.id   AF-A0A7L9BPE8-F1
#
_cell.length_a   1.000
_cell.length_b   1.000
_cell.length_c   1.000
_cell.angle_alpha   90.00
_cell.angle_beta   90.00
_cell.angle_gamma   90.00
#
_symmetry.space_group_name_H-M   'P 1'
#
loop_
_entity.id
_entity.type
_entity.pdbx_description
1 polymer ?
#
loop_
_entity_poly.entity_id
_entity_poly.type
_entity_poly.pdbx_seq_one_letter_code
_entity_poly.pdbx_strand_id
1 'polypeptide(L)'
;MPRIVQPGNHVRVNRGLFHHHGIYMGVWEGTPVVAELAKPSEGGVVRLVTWATFTRGGAVEIVDHPNGLPLHAVVENVRRAPRWRKYDLFDWNCEHFATWCSTHVVRSEQVRTIVGGVAIALLVAIFASAANA
;
A
#
# COMPACT_ATOMS: atom_id res chain seq x y z
N MET A 1 4.31 24.14 5.58
CA MET A 1 2.89 24.01 5.98
C MET A 1 2.51 22.54 5.90
N PRO A 2 1.75 21.98 6.85
CA PRO A 2 1.25 20.62 6.71
C PRO A 2 0.37 20.54 5.45
N ARG A 3 0.63 19.56 4.58
CA ARG A 3 -0.19 19.34 3.39
C ARG A 3 -1.55 18.80 3.82
N ILE A 4 -2.60 19.48 3.38
CA ILE A 4 -3.97 19.01 3.56
C ILE A 4 -4.19 17.82 2.62
N VAL A 5 -4.73 16.72 3.16
CA VAL A 5 -5.04 15.53 2.38
C VAL A 5 -6.26 15.80 1.51
N GLN A 6 -6.12 15.58 0.21
CA GLN A 6 -7.14 15.82 -0.81
C GLN A 6 -7.57 14.51 -1.47
N PRO A 7 -8.85 14.38 -1.92
CA PRO A 7 -9.30 13.20 -2.64
C PRO A 7 -8.36 12.88 -3.79
N GLY A 8 -7.99 11.61 -3.94
CA GLY A 8 -6.99 11.13 -4.90
C GLY A 8 -5.56 11.10 -4.37
N ASN A 9 -5.26 11.65 -3.19
CA ASN A 9 -3.94 11.48 -2.61
C ASN A 9 -3.68 10.01 -2.23
N HIS A 10 -2.53 9.50 -2.65
CA HIS A 10 -1.93 8.31 -2.08
C HIS A 10 -1.49 8.63 -0.66
N VAL A 11 -2.11 7.95 0.31
CA VAL A 11 -1.80 8.08 1.72
C VAL A 11 -1.20 6.79 2.25
N ARG A 12 -0.27 6.92 3.21
CA ARG A 12 0.23 5.78 3.98
C ARG A 12 0.26 6.06 5.47
N VAL A 13 0.17 5.01 6.26
CA VAL A 13 0.31 5.06 7.72
C VAL A 13 1.26 3.96 8.19
N ASN A 14 2.15 4.26 9.14
CA ASN A 14 3.07 3.27 9.69
C ASN A 14 2.32 2.23 10.55
N ARG A 15 2.63 0.95 10.35
CA ARG A 15 2.12 -0.22 11.11
C ARG A 15 3.22 -0.97 11.87
N GLY A 16 4.34 -0.29 12.13
CA GLY A 16 5.52 -0.85 12.77
C GLY A 16 6.44 -1.51 11.74
N LEU A 17 6.08 -2.73 11.32
CA LEU A 17 6.90 -3.53 10.41
C LEU A 17 6.67 -3.23 8.92
N PHE A 18 5.62 -2.46 8.61
CA PHE A 18 5.19 -2.19 7.25
C PHE A 18 4.40 -0.88 7.20
N HIS A 19 4.17 -0.34 6.00
CA HIS A 19 3.27 0.79 5.80
C HIS A 19 1.93 0.31 5.26
N HIS A 20 0.82 0.85 5.74
CA HIS A 20 -0.48 0.58 5.12
C HIS A 20 -0.83 1.68 4.15
N HIS A 21 -1.05 1.33 2.89
CA HIS A 21 -1.25 2.24 1.78
C HIS A 21 -2.71 2.27 1.31
N GLY A 22 -3.16 3.44 0.84
CA GLY A 22 -4.50 3.63 0.28
C GLY A 22 -4.63 4.92 -0.51
N ILE A 23 -5.79 5.12 -1.13
CA ILE A 23 -6.16 6.36 -1.81
C ILE A 23 -7.25 7.05 -0.99
N TYR A 24 -7.00 8.29 -0.55
CA TYR A 24 -8.05 9.06 0.12
C TYR A 24 -9.16 9.39 -0.88
N MET A 25 -10.41 9.07 -0.54
CA MET A 25 -11.57 9.19 -1.43
C MET A 25 -12.45 10.40 -1.10
N GLY A 26 -12.05 11.21 -0.12
CA GLY A 26 -12.83 12.34 0.35
C GLY A 26 -13.78 11.96 1.48
N VAL A 27 -14.83 12.75 1.64
CA VAL A 27 -15.84 12.59 2.70
C VAL A 27 -17.12 12.05 2.10
N TRP A 28 -17.61 10.94 2.65
CA TRP A 28 -18.89 10.34 2.29
C TRP A 28 -19.78 10.32 3.54
N GLU A 29 -20.97 10.94 3.45
CA GLU A 29 -21.92 11.07 4.56
C GLU A 29 -21.28 11.64 5.85
N GLY A 30 -20.46 12.68 5.69
CA GLY A 30 -19.73 13.31 6.81
C GLY A 30 -18.53 12.52 7.33
N THR A 31 -18.27 11.32 6.80
CA THR A 31 -17.16 10.45 7.22
C THR A 31 -16.04 10.44 6.17
N PRO A 32 -14.80 10.80 6.52
CA PRO A 32 -13.67 10.66 5.61
C PRO A 32 -13.39 9.19 5.31
N VAL A 33 -13.18 8.85 4.04
CA VAL A 33 -13.03 7.47 3.56
C VAL A 33 -11.76 7.28 2.74
N VAL A 34 -11.20 6.08 2.81
CA VAL A 34 -10.00 5.65 2.08
C VAL A 34 -10.33 4.38 1.32
N ALA A 35 -9.94 4.33 0.05
CA ALA A 35 -9.92 3.09 -0.71
C ALA A 35 -8.62 2.35 -0.41
N GLU A 36 -8.74 1.11 0.02
CA GLU A 36 -7.61 0.22 0.29
C GLU A 36 -7.82 -1.12 -0.40
N LEU A 37 -6.71 -1.81 -0.64
CA LEU A 37 -6.77 -3.21 -1.07
C LEU A 37 -6.86 -4.09 0.18
N ALA A 38 -7.92 -4.91 0.27
CA ALA A 38 -8.07 -5.88 1.34
C ALA A 38 -6.99 -6.96 1.27
N LYS A 39 -6.74 -7.62 2.40
CA LYS A 39 -5.76 -8.72 2.46
C LYS A 39 -6.12 -9.83 1.47
N PRO A 40 -5.14 -10.61 0.98
CA PRO A 40 -5.42 -11.80 0.18
C PRO A 40 -6.39 -12.76 0.87
N SER A 41 -6.24 -12.96 2.19
CA SER A 41 -7.16 -13.76 3.02
C SER A 41 -8.59 -13.22 3.10
N GLU A 42 -8.78 -11.95 2.77
CA GLU A 42 -10.07 -11.25 2.70
C GLU A 42 -10.53 -11.05 1.25
N GLY A 43 -9.94 -11.79 0.30
CA GLY A 43 -10.32 -11.82 -1.11
C GLY A 43 -9.54 -10.88 -2.03
N GLY A 44 -8.60 -10.08 -1.51
CA GLY A 44 -7.74 -9.21 -2.34
C GLY A 44 -8.53 -8.20 -3.17
N VAL A 45 -9.66 -7.73 -2.65
CA VAL A 45 -10.55 -6.79 -3.33
C VAL A 45 -10.34 -5.37 -2.82
N VAL A 46 -10.57 -4.39 -3.68
CA VAL A 46 -10.62 -2.98 -3.26
C VAL A 46 -11.86 -2.76 -2.42
N ARG A 47 -11.72 -2.09 -1.28
CA ARG A 47 -12.83 -1.69 -0.40
C ARG A 47 -12.68 -0.25 0.06
N LEU A 48 -13.79 0.34 0.45
CA LEU A 48 -13.80 1.62 1.17
C LEU A 48 -13.81 1.33 2.67
N VAL A 49 -12.94 2.01 3.40
CA VAL A 49 -12.91 2.02 4.85
C VAL A 49 -12.96 3.46 5.36
N THR A 50 -13.42 3.65 6.59
CA THR A 50 -13.34 4.96 7.22
C THR A 50 -11.89 5.34 7.48
N TRP A 51 -11.61 6.64 7.57
CA TRP A 51 -10.30 7.16 7.94
C TRP A 51 -9.81 6.65 9.29
N ALA A 52 -10.71 6.55 10.28
CA ALA A 52 -10.38 5.99 11.59
C ALA A 52 -9.90 4.53 11.47
N THR A 53 -10.59 3.71 10.68
CA THR A 53 -10.20 2.32 10.41
C THR A 53 -8.87 2.24 9.65
N PHE A 54 -8.69 3.08 8.63
CA PHE A 54 -7.47 3.12 7.83
C PHE A 54 -6.26 3.53 8.66
N THR A 55 -6.38 4.54 9.51
CA THR A 55 -5.26 5.13 10.27
C THR A 55 -4.98 4.42 11.58
N ARG A 56 -6.01 3.88 12.26
CA ARG A 56 -5.90 3.35 13.65
C ARG A 56 -5.15 4.31 14.58
N GLY A 57 -5.38 5.62 14.41
CA GLY A 57 -4.71 6.68 15.17
C GLY A 57 -3.25 6.97 14.76
N GLY A 58 -2.69 6.25 13.78
CA GLY A 58 -1.35 6.52 13.28
C GLY A 58 -1.27 7.78 12.42
N ALA A 59 -0.08 8.39 12.39
CA ALA A 59 0.19 9.55 11.55
C ALA A 59 0.13 9.19 10.06
N VAL A 60 -0.56 10.03 9.28
CA VAL A 60 -0.70 9.85 7.84
C VAL A 60 0.32 10.68 7.08
N GLU A 61 0.94 10.05 6.10
CA GLU A 61 1.86 10.68 5.15
C GLU A 61 1.25 10.64 3.76
N ILE A 62 1.43 11.72 2.99
CA ILE A 62 1.11 11.75 1.56
C ILE A 62 2.33 11.22 0.80
N VAL A 63 2.11 10.26 -0.09
CA VAL A 63 3.15 9.70 -0.97
C VAL A 63 3.14 10.45 -2.30
N ASP A 64 4.23 11.15 -2.60
CA ASP A 64 4.39 11.87 -3.87
C ASP A 64 4.90 10.96 -4.98
N HIS A 65 4.35 11.17 -6.17
CA HIS A 65 4.77 10.49 -7.40
C HIS A 65 5.25 11.55 -8.41
N PRO A 66 6.54 11.58 -8.80
CA PRO A 66 7.05 12.57 -9.76
C PRO A 66 6.30 12.59 -11.10
N ASN A 67 5.80 11.43 -11.53
CA ASN A 67 4.97 11.26 -12.72
C ASN A 67 3.52 10.94 -12.34
N GLY A 68 3.02 11.55 -11.26
CA GLY A 68 1.68 11.32 -10.74
C GLY A 68 0.60 11.85 -11.68
N LEU A 69 -0.49 11.09 -11.79
CA LEU A 69 -1.70 11.52 -12.46
C LEU A 69 -2.39 12.65 -11.66
N PRO A 70 -3.21 13.49 -12.32
CA PRO A 70 -4.08 14.42 -11.62
C PRO A 70 -4.98 13.69 -10.61
N LEU A 71 -5.23 14.31 -9.45
CA LEU A 71 -5.94 13.66 -8.33
C LEU A 71 -7.32 13.11 -8.70
N HIS A 72 -8.07 13.79 -9.56
CA HIS A 72 -9.38 13.31 -10.03
C HIS A 72 -9.25 11.99 -10.82
N ALA A 73 -8.21 11.84 -11.64
CA ALA A 73 -7.94 10.61 -12.37
C ALA A 73 -7.56 9.47 -11.41
N VAL A 74 -6.83 9.77 -10.33
CA VAL A 74 -6.52 8.78 -9.28
C VAL A 74 -7.79 8.26 -8.61
N VAL A 75 -8.76 9.14 -8.31
CA VAL A 75 -10.07 8.74 -7.76
C VAL A 75 -10.84 7.84 -8.74
N GLU A 76 -10.84 8.16 -10.03
CA GLU A 76 -11.46 7.30 -11.06
C GLU A 76 -10.79 5.93 -11.15
N ASN A 77 -9.46 5.89 -11.03
CA ASN A 77 -8.67 4.66 -11.14
C ASN A 77 -8.99 3.66 -10.05
N VAL A 78 -9.35 4.09 -8.84
CA VAL A 78 -9.75 3.19 -7.75
C VAL A 78 -10.84 2.21 -8.19
N ARG A 79 -11.80 2.65 -9.02
CA ARG A 79 -12.88 1.79 -9.53
C ARG A 79 -12.45 0.86 -10.66
N ARG A 80 -11.36 1.20 -11.35
CA ARG A 80 -10.80 0.44 -12.50
C ARG A 80 -9.64 -0.46 -12.09
N ALA A 81 -9.23 -0.42 -10.83
CA ALA A 81 -8.10 -1.18 -10.36
C ALA A 81 -8.30 -2.68 -10.60
N PRO A 82 -7.31 -3.38 -11.18
CA PRO A 82 -7.41 -4.80 -11.42
C PRO A 82 -7.46 -5.56 -10.09
N ARG A 83 -7.97 -6.79 -10.12
CA ARG A 83 -7.89 -7.68 -8.96
C ARG A 83 -6.46 -8.18 -8.83
N TRP A 84 -5.78 -7.79 -7.75
CA TRP A 84 -4.42 -8.21 -7.48
C TRP A 84 -4.46 -9.56 -6.75
N ARG A 85 -3.97 -10.62 -7.41
CA ARG A 85 -3.98 -12.00 -6.89
C ARG A 85 -2.58 -12.56 -6.60
N LYS A 86 -1.53 -11.81 -6.93
CA LYS A 86 -0.15 -12.23 -6.67
C LYS A 86 0.37 -11.50 -5.43
N TYR A 87 1.07 -12.27 -4.60
CA TYR A 87 1.74 -11.93 -3.35
C TYR A 87 0.97 -12.14 -2.05
N ASP A 88 1.59 -12.87 -1.13
CA ASP A 88 1.14 -13.15 0.24
C ASP A 88 1.45 -12.01 1.22
N LEU A 89 2.26 -11.02 0.80
CA LEU A 89 2.63 -9.88 1.64
C LEU A 89 1.68 -8.70 1.39
N PHE A 90 0.85 -8.41 2.39
CA PHE A 90 -0.19 -7.38 2.35
C PHE A 90 0.33 -5.97 1.99
N ASP A 91 1.47 -5.56 2.54
CA ASP A 91 2.08 -4.23 2.32
C ASP A 91 2.35 -3.97 0.84
N TRP A 92 3.04 -4.91 0.18
CA TRP A 92 3.36 -4.82 -1.23
C TRP A 92 2.13 -4.67 -2.11
N ASN A 93 1.05 -5.36 -1.76
CA ASN A 93 -0.19 -5.29 -2.53
C ASN A 93 -0.90 -3.94 -2.38
N CYS A 94 -0.95 -3.37 -1.17
CA CYS A 94 -1.57 -2.07 -0.97
C CYS A 94 -0.72 -0.93 -1.55
N GLU A 95 0.62 -1.02 -1.47
CA GLU A 95 1.54 -0.07 -2.12
C GLU A 95 1.37 -0.12 -3.65
N HIS A 96 1.36 -1.32 -4.25
CA HIS A 96 1.17 -1.48 -5.69
C HIS A 96 -0.17 -0.95 -6.16
N PHE A 97 -1.26 -1.27 -5.44
CA PHE A 97 -2.58 -0.74 -5.74
C PHE A 97 -2.59 0.80 -5.75
N ALA A 98 -2.09 1.43 -4.69
CA ALA A 98 -2.11 2.88 -4.57
C ALA A 98 -1.17 3.55 -5.59
N THR A 99 -0.02 2.93 -5.90
CA THR A 99 0.90 3.39 -6.95
C THR A 99 0.28 3.28 -8.34
N TRP A 100 -0.38 2.17 -8.65
CA TRP A 100 -1.07 1.98 -9.93
C TRP A 100 -2.18 3.01 -10.10
N CYS A 101 -2.98 3.25 -9.06
CA CYS A 101 -4.00 4.31 -9.11
C CYS A 101 -3.37 5.68 -9.36
N SER A 102 -2.21 5.94 -8.77
CA SER A 102 -1.52 7.24 -8.82
C SER A 102 -0.77 7.49 -10.13
N THR A 103 -0.41 6.45 -10.89
CA THR A 103 0.56 6.57 -12.00
C THR A 103 0.21 5.77 -13.27
N HIS A 104 -0.75 4.84 -13.20
CA HIS A 104 -0.97 3.75 -14.18
C HIS A 104 0.24 2.86 -14.46
N VAL A 105 1.36 3.07 -13.78
CA VAL A 105 2.52 2.22 -13.90
C VAL A 105 2.23 0.94 -13.11
N VAL A 106 1.93 -0.13 -13.84
CA VAL A 106 2.10 -1.49 -13.33
C VAL A 106 3.61 -1.69 -13.25
N ARG A 107 4.26 -1.38 -12.12
CA ARG A 107 5.68 -1.72 -11.97
C ARG A 107 5.77 -3.23 -12.12
N SER A 108 6.32 -3.67 -13.26
CA SER A 108 6.62 -5.07 -13.54
C SER A 108 7.42 -5.63 -12.37
N GLU A 109 6.92 -6.73 -11.81
CA GLU A 109 7.40 -7.51 -10.67
C GLU A 109 8.87 -8.02 -10.75
N GLN A 110 9.72 -7.49 -11.63
CA GLN A 110 10.99 -8.13 -11.98
C GLN A 110 12.26 -7.50 -11.38
N VAL A 111 12.19 -6.39 -10.62
CA VAL A 111 13.45 -5.73 -10.19
C VAL A 111 13.62 -5.49 -8.68
N ARG A 112 12.70 -5.85 -7.77
CA ARG A 112 12.95 -5.58 -6.32
C ARG A 112 12.57 -6.65 -5.28
N THR A 113 12.46 -7.92 -5.66
CA THR A 113 12.31 -9.01 -4.67
C THR A 113 13.21 -10.21 -4.95
N ILE A 114 14.52 -9.98 -5.08
CA ILE A 114 15.53 -11.04 -4.89
C ILE A 114 16.50 -10.73 -3.72
N VAL A 115 16.63 -9.48 -3.27
CA VAL A 115 17.72 -9.14 -2.33
C VAL A 115 17.33 -9.19 -0.84
N GLY A 116 16.03 -9.15 -0.49
CA GLY A 116 15.63 -9.09 0.93
C GLY A 116 15.39 -10.44 1.62
N GLY A 117 14.52 -11.28 1.03
CA GLY A 117 14.02 -12.47 1.73
C GLY A 117 14.95 -13.69 1.69
N VAL A 118 15.61 -13.93 0.55
CA VAL A 118 16.51 -15.09 0.39
C VAL A 118 17.81 -14.87 1.17
N ALA A 119 18.31 -13.63 1.22
CA ALA A 119 19.53 -13.29 1.95
C ALA A 119 19.37 -13.43 3.48
N ILE A 120 18.21 -13.03 4.03
CA ILE A 120 17.97 -13.14 5.49
C ILE A 120 17.80 -14.61 5.91
N ALA A 121 17.07 -15.43 5.13
CA ALA A 121 16.90 -16.85 5.45
C ALA A 121 18.24 -17.61 5.43
N LEU A 122 19.13 -17.30 4.47
CA LEU A 122 20.48 -17.88 4.42
C LEU A 122 21.36 -17.42 5.59
N LEU A 123 21.28 -16.15 6.01
CA LEU A 123 22.06 -15.66 7.14
C LEU A 123 21.66 -16.32 8.47
N VAL A 124 20.36 -16.50 8.72
CA VAL A 124 19.89 -17.16 9.96
C VAL A 124 20.33 -18.63 10.02
N ALA A 125 20.33 -19.35 8.89
CA ALA A 125 20.77 -20.74 8.84
C ALA A 125 22.28 -20.91 9.12
N ILE A 126 23.12 -19.96 8.68
CA ILE A 126 24.57 -20.00 8.92
C ILE A 126 24.91 -19.73 10.40
N PHE A 127 24.20 -18.82 11.07
CA PHE A 127 24.40 -18.60 12.51
C PHE A 127 23.84 -19.74 13.36
N ALA A 128 22.72 -20.35 12.96
CA ALA A 128 22.14 -21.49 13.67
C ALA A 128 23.00 -22.76 13.58
N SER A 129 23.74 -22.97 12.49
CA SER A 129 24.67 -24.10 12.38
C SER A 129 25.99 -23.88 13.15
N ALA A 130 26.45 -22.63 13.26
CA ALA A 130 27.66 -22.28 14.00
C ALA A 130 27.47 -22.27 15.53
N ALA A 131 26.24 -22.08 16.02
CA ALA A 131 25.92 -22.11 17.45
C ALA A 131 25.69 -23.54 18.01
N ASN A 132 25.62 -24.55 17.15
CA ASN A 132 25.39 -25.96 17.50
C ASN A 132 26.61 -26.86 17.22
N ALA A 133 27.80 -26.29 17.01
CA ALA A 133 29.06 -27.01 16.80
C ALA A 133 29.97 -26.93 18.03
#